data_AF-A0A969E4D2-F1
#
_entry.id   AF-A0A969E4D2-F1
#
_cell.length_a   1.000
_cell.length_b   1.000
_cell.length_c   1.000
_cell.angle_alpha   90.00
_cell.angle_beta   90.00
_cell.angle_gamma   90.00
#
_symmetry.space_group_name_H-M   'P 1'
#
loop_
_entity.id
_entity.type
_entity.pdbx_description
1 polymer ?
#
loop_
_entity_poly.entity_id
_entity_poly.type
_entity_poly.pdbx_seq_one_letter_code
_entity_poly.pdbx_strand_id
1 'polypeptide(L)'
;MSKPAYKFELDSEDFFSEAAQFVNLKFESKDSTSGKLWAARLMQDILRFHQNDTAPEAFVDADLKRLKFVKNNAVVDDKTTLYEQALKKLLKEYDNKPVFAEIAHLLAQSYAENAANYRPNPDQKGRDLYKKAIELCRDAVIKYPKAYGVKNCKLLIAAITEPSLSVKVEEVNIPNKPILTHLSYRNLDSVYLKIVRMSDKINRRTFNDDEKLLQFSTVRKW
;
A
#
# COMPACT_ATOMS: atom_id res chain seq x y z
N MET A 1 9.61 19.27 26.35
CA MET A 1 10.09 19.96 25.14
C MET A 1 8.96 20.84 24.62
N SER A 2 9.16 22.16 24.54
CA SER A 2 8.17 23.11 24.02
C SER A 2 8.09 23.00 22.49
N LYS A 3 6.87 22.94 21.95
CA LYS A 3 6.67 23.02 20.49
C LYS A 3 6.98 24.46 20.04
N PRO A 4 7.72 24.67 18.92
CA PRO A 4 7.95 26.00 18.39
C PRO A 4 6.61 26.68 18.07
N ALA A 5 6.47 27.97 18.39
CA ALA A 5 5.26 28.74 18.09
C ALA A 5 5.01 28.91 16.58
N TYR A 6 6.02 28.65 15.74
CA TYR A 6 5.98 28.77 14.27
C TYR A 6 6.66 27.56 13.62
N LYS A 7 6.11 26.36 13.82
CA LYS A 7 6.60 25.14 13.20
C LYS A 7 6.30 25.16 11.69
N PHE A 8 7.30 24.80 10.87
CA PHE A 8 7.06 24.57 9.44
C PHE A 8 6.18 23.33 9.23
N GLU A 9 5.09 23.50 8.51
CA GLU A 9 4.19 22.42 8.08
C GLU A 9 4.08 22.40 6.55
N LEU A 10 3.66 21.25 6.02
CA LEU A 10 3.39 21.05 4.60
C LEU A 10 1.87 21.15 4.39
N ASP A 11 1.34 22.36 4.46
CA ASP A 11 -0.09 22.67 4.58
C ASP A 11 -0.73 23.24 3.30
N SER A 12 -0.01 23.19 2.17
CA SER A 12 -0.52 23.56 0.84
C SER A 12 -0.60 22.36 -0.10
N GLU A 13 -1.60 22.34 -0.97
CA GLU A 13 -1.68 21.36 -2.06
C GLU A 13 -0.52 21.51 -3.06
N ASP A 14 0.10 22.70 -3.13
CA ASP A 14 1.24 22.99 -4.01
C ASP A 14 2.43 22.05 -3.76
N PHE A 15 2.54 21.47 -2.57
CA PHE A 15 3.58 20.46 -2.29
C PHE A 15 3.42 19.18 -3.14
N PHE A 16 2.25 18.93 -3.71
CA PHE A 16 1.97 17.84 -4.67
C PHE A 16 2.03 18.27 -6.14
N SER A 17 2.39 19.53 -6.41
CA SER A 17 2.57 20.02 -7.77
C SER A 17 3.63 19.22 -8.55
N GLU A 18 3.64 19.44 -9.86
CA GLU A 18 4.66 18.90 -10.77
C GLU A 18 6.05 19.38 -10.34
N ALA A 19 7.08 18.56 -10.56
CA ALA A 19 8.44 18.84 -10.08
C ALA A 19 8.93 20.24 -10.48
N ALA A 20 8.66 20.69 -11.71
CA ALA A 20 9.02 22.02 -12.21
C ALA A 20 8.37 23.17 -11.42
N GLN A 21 7.17 22.97 -10.87
CA GLN A 21 6.51 23.95 -10.01
C GLN A 21 7.06 23.84 -8.58
N PHE A 22 7.19 22.61 -8.06
CA PHE A 22 7.70 22.34 -6.72
C PHE A 22 9.09 22.94 -6.47
N VAL A 23 10.02 22.83 -7.42
CA VAL A 23 11.39 23.38 -7.28
C VAL A 23 11.43 24.90 -7.14
N ASN A 24 10.35 25.59 -7.55
CA ASN A 24 10.23 27.04 -7.49
C ASN A 24 9.42 27.54 -6.28
N LEU A 25 8.84 26.63 -5.48
CA LEU A 25 8.13 27.01 -4.26
C LEU A 25 9.08 27.66 -3.26
N LYS A 26 8.63 28.76 -2.66
CA LYS A 26 9.37 29.44 -1.60
C LYS A 26 8.88 28.93 -0.25
N PHE A 27 9.79 28.33 0.52
CA PHE A 27 9.48 27.87 1.88
C PHE A 27 9.86 28.94 2.89
N GLU A 28 8.86 29.65 3.40
CA GLU A 28 9.02 30.60 4.49
C GLU A 28 8.81 29.90 5.83
N SER A 29 9.79 30.00 6.73
CA SER A 29 9.63 29.55 8.11
C SER A 29 10.55 30.32 9.03
N LYS A 30 10.04 30.61 10.23
CA LYS A 30 10.83 31.16 11.34
C LYS A 30 11.59 30.06 12.12
N ASP A 31 11.27 28.79 11.88
CA ASP A 31 11.94 27.64 12.49
C ASP A 31 13.06 27.13 11.56
N SER A 32 14.26 27.67 11.74
CA SER A 32 15.46 27.27 11.00
C SER A 32 15.94 25.85 11.32
N THR A 33 15.39 25.21 12.35
CA THR A 33 15.76 23.86 12.80
C THR A 33 14.79 22.78 12.34
N SER A 34 13.74 23.15 11.59
CA SER A 34 12.73 22.20 11.12
C SER A 34 13.31 21.18 10.13
N GLY A 35 13.38 19.91 10.54
CA GLY A 35 13.78 18.82 9.66
C GLY A 35 12.89 18.67 8.42
N LYS A 36 11.59 19.00 8.52
CA LYS A 36 10.67 18.99 7.36
C LYS A 36 11.06 20.04 6.32
N LEU A 37 11.46 21.24 6.78
CA LEU A 37 11.93 22.32 5.91
C LEU A 37 13.23 21.93 5.20
N TRP A 38 14.19 21.39 5.95
CA TRP A 38 15.46 20.92 5.39
C TRP A 38 15.25 19.79 4.36
N ALA A 39 14.38 18.82 4.67
CA ALA A 39 14.03 17.74 3.74
C ALA A 39 13.38 18.28 2.45
N ALA A 40 12.44 19.23 2.56
CA ALA A 40 11.79 19.83 1.39
C ALA A 40 12.81 20.60 0.52
N ARG A 41 13.71 21.39 1.12
CA ARG A 41 14.79 22.09 0.39
C ARG A 41 15.75 21.13 -0.29
N LEU A 42 16.17 20.07 0.41
CA LEU A 42 17.02 19.04 -0.16
C LEU A 42 16.38 18.38 -1.39
N MET A 43 15.07 18.10 -1.32
CA MET A 43 14.34 17.58 -2.48
C MET A 43 14.30 18.57 -3.65
N GLN A 44 14.15 19.88 -3.39
CA GLN A 44 14.27 20.89 -4.45
C GLN A 44 15.67 20.90 -5.08
N ASP A 45 16.72 20.78 -4.26
CA ASP A 45 18.12 20.77 -4.75
C ASP A 45 18.42 19.53 -5.59
N ILE A 46 17.98 18.35 -5.16
CA ILE A 46 18.15 17.09 -5.92
C ILE A 46 17.40 17.14 -7.25
N LEU A 47 16.15 17.63 -7.25
CA LEU A 47 15.38 17.78 -8.49
C LEU A 47 16.03 18.77 -9.46
N ARG A 48 16.51 19.91 -8.96
CA ARG A 48 17.25 20.89 -9.78
C ARG A 48 18.55 20.31 -10.33
N PHE A 49 19.24 19.47 -9.56
CA PHE A 49 20.47 18.83 -10.02
C PHE A 49 20.22 17.88 -11.19
N HIS A 50 19.16 17.07 -11.13
CA HIS A 50 18.83 16.07 -12.16
C HIS A 50 17.94 16.58 -13.32
N GLN A 51 17.44 17.83 -13.27
CA GLN A 51 16.46 18.33 -14.25
C GLN A 51 16.95 18.34 -15.71
N ASN A 52 18.27 18.38 -15.91
CA ASN A 52 18.91 18.43 -17.23
C ASN A 52 19.60 17.10 -17.61
N ASP A 53 19.40 16.05 -16.83
CA ASP A 53 19.94 14.73 -17.16
C ASP A 53 19.30 14.19 -18.45
N THR A 54 20.11 13.57 -19.30
CA THR A 54 19.61 12.93 -20.53
C THR A 54 18.66 11.76 -20.23
N ALA A 55 18.90 11.07 -19.12
CA ALA A 55 18.16 9.91 -18.67
C ALA A 55 17.28 10.31 -17.48
N PRO A 56 15.93 10.17 -17.56
CA PRO A 56 15.02 10.72 -16.55
C PRO A 56 14.97 9.92 -15.24
N GLU A 57 15.63 8.77 -15.16
CA GLU A 57 15.53 7.82 -14.05
C GLU A 57 15.82 8.45 -12.69
N ALA A 58 16.92 9.22 -12.58
CA ALA A 58 17.30 9.86 -11.33
C ALA A 58 16.35 10.99 -10.93
N PHE A 59 15.89 11.78 -11.91
CA PHE A 59 14.90 12.83 -11.70
C PHE A 59 13.56 12.25 -11.22
N VAL A 60 13.05 11.22 -11.88
CA VAL A 60 11.79 10.56 -11.53
C VAL A 60 11.89 9.87 -10.18
N ASP A 61 12.97 9.16 -9.87
CA ASP A 61 13.16 8.55 -8.55
C ASP A 61 13.17 9.61 -7.42
N ALA A 62 13.86 10.74 -7.63
CA ALA A 62 13.84 11.86 -6.69
C ALA A 62 12.42 12.44 -6.52
N ASP A 63 11.68 12.60 -7.62
CA ASP A 63 10.33 13.14 -7.57
C ASP A 63 9.33 12.19 -6.88
N LEU A 64 9.44 10.89 -7.12
CA LEU A 64 8.63 9.87 -6.45
C LEU A 64 8.91 9.84 -4.94
N LYS A 65 10.17 9.98 -4.53
CA LYS A 65 10.56 10.11 -3.11
C LYS A 65 10.01 11.39 -2.49
N ARG A 66 10.05 12.51 -3.22
CA ARG A 66 9.42 13.77 -2.80
C ARG A 66 7.92 13.58 -2.59
N LEU A 67 7.19 13.08 -3.58
CA LEU A 67 5.74 12.87 -3.49
C LEU A 67 5.36 11.98 -2.32
N LYS A 68 6.12 10.90 -2.07
CA LYS A 68 5.90 10.02 -0.91
C LYS A 68 6.16 10.72 0.41
N PHE A 69 7.23 11.52 0.50
CA PHE A 69 7.51 12.34 1.68
C PHE A 69 6.38 13.33 1.97
N VAL A 70 5.89 14.02 0.94
CA VAL A 70 4.77 14.96 1.07
C VAL A 70 3.50 14.22 1.49
N LYS A 71 3.10 13.11 0.85
CA LYS A 71 1.95 12.27 1.27
C LYS A 71 1.99 11.93 2.76
N ASN A 72 3.18 11.60 3.27
CA ASN A 72 3.35 11.16 4.65
C ASN A 72 3.38 12.30 5.67
N ASN A 73 3.72 13.53 5.26
CA ASN A 73 3.98 14.64 6.18
C ASN A 73 3.06 15.85 5.99
N ALA A 74 2.27 15.87 4.92
CA ALA A 74 1.34 16.95 4.61
C ALA A 74 0.17 17.02 5.59
N VAL A 75 -0.22 18.26 5.89
CA VAL A 75 -1.36 18.64 6.74
C VAL A 75 -2.39 19.30 5.84
N VAL A 76 -2.85 18.54 4.85
CA VAL A 76 -3.92 18.94 3.93
C VAL A 76 -4.95 17.82 3.88
N ASP A 77 -6.19 18.21 3.62
CA ASP A 77 -7.26 17.27 3.33
C ASP A 77 -6.95 16.53 2.01
N ASP A 78 -7.50 15.33 1.85
CA ASP A 78 -7.40 14.55 0.61
C ASP A 78 -5.97 14.32 0.06
N LYS A 79 -4.95 14.33 0.93
CA LYS A 79 -3.54 14.08 0.57
C LYS A 79 -3.30 12.82 -0.28
N THR A 80 -4.08 11.77 -0.07
CA THR A 80 -4.02 10.55 -0.88
C THR A 80 -4.51 10.81 -2.31
N THR A 81 -5.58 11.57 -2.48
CA THR A 81 -6.11 11.97 -3.78
C THR A 81 -5.11 12.84 -4.53
N LEU A 82 -4.51 13.84 -3.87
CA LEU A 82 -3.48 14.70 -4.46
C LEU A 82 -2.25 13.91 -4.90
N TYR A 83 -1.80 12.98 -4.05
CA TYR A 83 -0.71 12.05 -4.39
C TYR A 83 -1.03 11.20 -5.62
N GLU A 84 -2.20 10.59 -5.68
CA GLU A 84 -2.62 9.76 -6.81
C GLU A 84 -2.77 10.57 -8.11
N GLN A 85 -3.21 11.83 -8.03
CA GLN A 85 -3.28 12.73 -9.18
C GLN A 85 -1.89 13.08 -9.70
N ALA A 86 -0.93 13.38 -8.82
CA ALA A 86 0.45 13.64 -9.20
C ALA A 86 1.08 12.41 -9.89
N LEU A 87 0.89 11.21 -9.33
CA LEU A 87 1.38 9.97 -9.96
C LEU A 87 0.72 9.69 -11.33
N LYS A 88 -0.58 9.98 -11.50
CA LYS A 88 -1.26 9.84 -12.80
C LYS A 88 -0.68 10.79 -13.85
N LYS A 89 -0.32 12.02 -13.46
CA LYS A 89 0.35 12.95 -14.37
C LYS A 89 1.71 12.40 -14.80
N LEU A 90 2.51 11.91 -13.85
CA LEU A 90 3.80 11.27 -14.14
C LEU A 90 3.65 10.03 -15.05
N LEU A 91 2.62 9.20 -14.83
CA LEU A 91 2.35 8.06 -15.72
C LEU A 91 2.13 8.49 -17.17
N LYS A 92 1.37 9.58 -17.37
CA LYS A 92 1.10 10.13 -18.70
C LYS A 92 2.37 10.73 -19.33
N GLU A 93 3.17 11.42 -18.53
CA GLU A 93 4.42 12.05 -18.98
C GLU A 93 5.47 11.02 -19.40
N TYR A 94 5.65 9.97 -18.59
CA TYR A 94 6.66 8.93 -18.80
C TYR A 94 6.09 7.66 -19.43
N ASP A 95 4.95 7.76 -20.13
CA ASP A 95 4.23 6.62 -20.69
C ASP A 95 5.11 5.78 -21.65
N ASN A 96 6.08 6.41 -22.32
CA ASN A 96 7.01 5.80 -23.27
C ASN A 96 8.41 5.49 -22.68
N LYS A 97 8.58 5.47 -21.36
CA LYS A 97 9.87 5.22 -20.68
C LYS A 97 9.77 4.06 -19.67
N PRO A 98 10.87 3.30 -19.43
CA PRO A 98 10.90 2.22 -18.45
C PRO A 98 10.47 2.61 -17.03
N VAL A 99 10.77 3.84 -16.61
CA VAL A 99 10.39 4.39 -15.28
C VAL A 99 8.87 4.41 -15.03
N PHE A 100 8.06 4.24 -16.07
CA PHE A 100 6.63 3.99 -15.96
C PHE A 100 6.31 2.89 -14.95
N ALA A 101 7.11 1.81 -14.90
CA ALA A 101 6.84 0.68 -14.03
C ALA A 101 6.90 1.06 -12.53
N GLU A 102 7.82 1.92 -12.14
CA GLU A 102 7.99 2.44 -10.78
C GLU A 102 6.82 3.35 -10.39
N ILE A 103 6.43 4.26 -11.29
CA ILE A 103 5.30 5.16 -11.08
C ILE A 103 4.00 4.34 -10.96
N ALA A 104 3.81 3.36 -11.86
CA ALA A 104 2.67 2.46 -11.89
C ALA A 104 2.57 1.65 -10.60
N HIS A 105 3.70 1.11 -10.12
CA HIS A 105 3.76 0.40 -8.86
C HIS A 105 3.29 1.27 -7.68
N LEU A 106 3.78 2.51 -7.56
CA LEU A 106 3.41 3.38 -6.44
C LEU A 106 1.94 3.79 -6.48
N LEU A 107 1.37 4.03 -7.67
CA LEU A 107 -0.04 4.33 -7.81
C LEU A 107 -0.90 3.10 -7.47
N ALA A 108 -0.51 1.92 -7.98
CA ALA A 108 -1.15 0.66 -7.65
C ALA A 108 -1.07 0.34 -6.15
N GLN A 109 0.05 0.66 -5.50
CA GLN A 109 0.21 0.50 -4.05
C GLN A 109 -0.76 1.42 -3.29
N SER A 110 -0.92 2.68 -3.70
CA SER A 110 -1.94 3.59 -3.12
C SER A 110 -3.36 3.02 -3.27
N TYR A 111 -3.69 2.47 -4.45
CA TYR A 111 -4.97 1.80 -4.66
C TYR A 111 -5.15 0.58 -3.74
N ALA A 112 -4.13 -0.25 -3.58
CA ALA A 112 -4.19 -1.41 -2.71
C ALA A 112 -4.36 -1.01 -1.23
N GLU A 113 -3.65 0.03 -0.77
CA GLU A 113 -3.80 0.61 0.57
C GLU A 113 -5.24 1.11 0.81
N ASN A 114 -5.81 1.81 -0.17
CA ASN A 114 -7.19 2.30 -0.09
C ASN A 114 -8.21 1.16 -0.15
N ALA A 115 -7.97 0.13 -0.97
CA ALA A 115 -8.82 -1.05 -1.08
C ALA A 115 -8.85 -1.86 0.23
N ALA A 116 -7.73 -1.95 0.95
CA ALA A 116 -7.65 -2.63 2.24
C ALA A 116 -8.54 -1.98 3.31
N ASN A 117 -8.77 -0.68 3.20
CA ASN A 117 -9.62 0.10 4.09
C ASN A 117 -11.08 0.21 3.63
N TYR A 118 -11.41 -0.38 2.47
CA TYR A 118 -12.76 -0.33 1.93
C TYR A 118 -13.78 -0.89 2.92
N ARG A 119 -14.92 -0.21 3.01
CA ARG A 119 -16.14 -0.66 3.67
C ARG A 119 -17.28 -0.56 2.66
N PRO A 120 -18.16 -1.57 2.59
CA PRO A 120 -19.34 -1.51 1.73
C PRO A 120 -20.09 -0.19 1.93
N ASN A 121 -20.32 0.52 0.83
CA ASN A 121 -21.02 1.79 0.81
C ASN A 121 -21.96 1.85 -0.41
N PRO A 122 -23.02 2.70 -0.37
CA PRO A 122 -24.01 2.78 -1.45
C PRO A 122 -23.41 3.09 -2.82
N ASP A 123 -22.40 3.96 -2.85
CA ASP A 123 -21.75 4.42 -4.08
C ASP A 123 -20.73 3.42 -4.64
N GLN A 124 -20.49 2.32 -3.93
CA GLN A 124 -19.44 1.33 -4.23
C GLN A 124 -18.04 1.97 -4.39
N LYS A 125 -17.83 3.16 -3.83
CA LYS A 125 -16.59 3.91 -3.94
C LYS A 125 -15.48 3.11 -3.28
N GLY A 126 -14.46 2.78 -4.07
CA GLY A 126 -13.30 2.01 -3.63
C GLY A 126 -13.41 0.49 -3.78
N ARG A 127 -14.58 -0.05 -4.18
CA ARG A 127 -14.83 -1.49 -4.32
C ARG A 127 -13.82 -2.20 -5.22
N ASP A 128 -13.50 -1.59 -6.36
CA ASP A 128 -12.66 -2.20 -7.40
C ASP A 128 -11.19 -1.75 -7.36
N LEU A 129 -10.73 -1.10 -6.28
CA LEU A 129 -9.37 -0.55 -6.22
C LEU A 129 -8.29 -1.64 -6.28
N TYR A 130 -8.53 -2.83 -5.73
CA TYR A 130 -7.61 -3.96 -5.93
C TYR A 130 -7.51 -4.38 -7.40
N LYS A 131 -8.61 -4.36 -8.15
CA LYS A 131 -8.60 -4.67 -9.59
C LYS A 131 -7.80 -3.63 -10.35
N LYS A 132 -8.05 -2.34 -10.07
CA LYS A 132 -7.28 -1.23 -10.66
C LYS A 132 -5.79 -1.33 -10.37
N ALA A 133 -5.41 -1.70 -9.15
CA ALA A 133 -4.01 -1.94 -8.79
C ALA A 133 -3.37 -3.07 -9.60
N ILE A 134 -4.07 -4.20 -9.73
CA ILE A 134 -3.61 -5.35 -10.53
C ILE A 134 -3.49 -4.98 -12.01
N GLU A 135 -4.50 -4.33 -12.58
CA GLU A 135 -4.53 -3.91 -13.99
C GLU A 135 -3.35 -2.99 -14.32
N LEU A 136 -3.12 -1.97 -13.49
CA LEU A 136 -2.00 -1.04 -13.68
C LEU A 136 -0.64 -1.73 -13.57
N CYS A 137 -0.45 -2.61 -12.58
CA CYS A 137 0.77 -3.41 -12.45
C CYS A 137 0.97 -4.37 -13.63
N ARG A 138 -0.11 -4.97 -14.17
CA ARG A 138 -0.04 -5.85 -15.34
C ARG A 138 0.36 -5.08 -16.59
N ASP A 139 -0.20 -3.89 -16.78
CA ASP A 139 0.16 -3.01 -17.89
C ASP A 139 1.67 -2.68 -17.86
N ALA A 140 2.19 -2.27 -16.70
CA ALA A 140 3.62 -2.05 -16.52
C ALA A 140 4.50 -3.27 -16.84
N VAL A 141 4.08 -4.48 -16.41
CA VAL A 141 4.80 -5.73 -16.67
C VAL A 141 4.82 -6.06 -18.17
N ILE A 142 3.73 -5.81 -18.90
CA ILE A 142 3.61 -6.06 -20.34
C ILE A 142 4.43 -5.04 -21.12
N LYS A 143 4.30 -3.76 -20.78
CA LYS A 143 4.90 -2.65 -21.52
C LYS A 143 6.41 -2.57 -21.35
N TYR A 144 6.90 -2.82 -20.12
CA TYR A 144 8.31 -2.67 -19.78
C TYR A 144 8.86 -3.86 -19.00
N PRO A 145 8.87 -5.09 -19.54
CA PRO A 145 9.17 -6.32 -18.79
C PRO A 145 10.56 -6.35 -18.11
N LYS A 146 11.49 -5.49 -18.53
CA LYS A 146 12.85 -5.36 -18.00
C LYS A 146 13.06 -4.12 -17.11
N ALA A 147 12.05 -3.27 -16.94
CA ALA A 147 12.16 -2.10 -16.07
C ALA A 147 12.35 -2.51 -14.61
N TYR A 148 13.05 -1.66 -13.86
CA TYR A 148 13.37 -1.92 -12.46
C TYR A 148 12.10 -2.03 -11.60
N GLY A 149 11.07 -1.21 -11.85
CA GLY A 149 9.79 -1.25 -11.14
C GLY A 149 8.96 -2.54 -11.31
N VAL A 150 9.22 -3.36 -12.34
CA VAL A 150 8.41 -4.57 -12.65
C VAL A 150 8.42 -5.58 -11.50
N LYS A 151 9.54 -5.73 -10.81
CA LYS A 151 9.64 -6.67 -9.68
C LYS A 151 8.62 -6.29 -8.60
N ASN A 152 8.48 -5.01 -8.31
CA ASN A 152 7.55 -4.51 -7.30
C ASN A 152 6.08 -4.66 -7.76
N CYS A 153 5.79 -4.46 -9.05
CA CYS A 153 4.47 -4.75 -9.62
C CYS A 153 4.10 -6.24 -9.45
N LYS A 154 5.01 -7.16 -9.77
CA LYS A 154 4.78 -8.61 -9.62
C LYS A 154 4.54 -9.00 -8.16
N LEU A 155 5.33 -8.46 -7.24
CA LEU A 155 5.16 -8.69 -5.81
C LEU A 155 3.82 -8.17 -5.30
N LEU A 156 3.39 -6.98 -5.75
CA LEU A 156 2.10 -6.42 -5.37
C LEU A 156 0.93 -7.25 -5.92
N ILE A 157 0.99 -7.69 -7.17
CA ILE A 157 -0.03 -8.59 -7.74
C ILE A 157 -0.13 -9.85 -6.89
N ALA A 158 1.01 -10.50 -6.61
CA ALA A 158 1.04 -11.72 -5.79
C ALA A 158 0.41 -11.48 -4.41
N ALA A 159 0.76 -10.39 -3.72
CA ALA A 159 0.22 -10.05 -2.41
C ALA A 159 -1.30 -9.75 -2.42
N ILE A 160 -1.83 -9.17 -3.50
CA ILE A 160 -3.27 -8.92 -3.63
C ILE A 160 -4.03 -10.23 -3.90
N THR A 161 -3.46 -11.10 -4.73
CA THR A 161 -4.08 -12.37 -5.13
C THR A 161 -3.82 -13.53 -4.17
N GLU A 162 -2.97 -13.33 -3.17
CA GLU A 162 -2.65 -14.34 -2.17
C GLU A 162 -3.93 -14.80 -1.44
N PRO A 163 -4.23 -16.12 -1.46
CA PRO A 163 -5.31 -16.68 -0.67
C PRO A 163 -5.05 -16.50 0.82
N SER A 164 -6.06 -16.08 1.57
CA SER A 164 -5.95 -15.99 3.02
C SER A 164 -7.23 -16.40 3.72
N LEU A 165 -7.08 -17.04 4.87
CA LEU A 165 -8.15 -17.43 5.77
C LEU A 165 -7.70 -17.15 7.21
N SER A 166 -8.54 -16.46 7.97
CA SER A 166 -8.38 -16.26 9.40
C SER A 166 -9.69 -16.64 10.08
N VAL A 167 -9.58 -17.49 11.10
CA VAL A 167 -10.71 -17.97 11.89
C VAL A 167 -10.49 -17.50 13.32
N LYS A 168 -11.48 -16.82 13.88
CA LYS A 168 -11.51 -16.45 15.30
C LYS A 168 -12.75 -17.07 15.94
N VAL A 169 -12.52 -17.82 17.02
CA VAL A 169 -13.55 -18.49 17.80
C VAL A 169 -13.18 -18.36 19.28
N GLU A 170 -14.19 -18.33 20.15
CA GLU A 170 -13.99 -18.35 21.60
C GLU A 170 -13.24 -19.64 22.01
N GLU A 171 -12.35 -19.53 23.01
CA GLU A 171 -11.59 -20.70 23.49
C GLU A 171 -12.49 -21.73 24.18
N VAL A 172 -13.56 -21.27 24.82
CA VAL A 172 -14.51 -22.08 25.57
C VAL A 172 -15.90 -21.85 25.01
N ASN A 173 -16.56 -22.92 24.60
CA ASN A 173 -17.91 -22.88 24.06
C ASN A 173 -18.81 -23.84 24.83
N ILE A 174 -20.08 -23.47 24.97
CA ILE A 174 -21.07 -24.30 25.66
C ILE A 174 -21.45 -25.48 24.74
N PRO A 175 -21.40 -26.74 25.24
CA PRO A 175 -21.81 -27.90 24.45
C PRO A 175 -23.23 -27.77 23.91
N ASN A 176 -23.46 -28.29 22.70
CA ASN A 176 -24.76 -28.32 22.02
C ASN A 176 -25.40 -26.94 21.76
N LYS A 177 -24.64 -25.85 21.86
CA LYS A 177 -25.08 -24.53 21.43
C LYS A 177 -24.34 -24.07 20.16
N PRO A 178 -24.94 -23.18 19.34
CA PRO A 178 -24.23 -22.57 18.23
C PRO A 178 -22.93 -21.91 18.70
N ILE A 179 -21.86 -22.12 17.94
CA ILE A 179 -20.54 -21.53 18.19
C ILE A 179 -20.40 -20.32 17.28
N LEU A 180 -20.25 -19.13 17.87
CA LEU A 180 -19.98 -17.93 17.09
C LEU A 180 -18.55 -17.99 16.57
N THR A 181 -18.42 -17.95 15.25
CA THR A 181 -17.12 -18.01 14.57
C THR A 181 -17.00 -16.82 13.63
N HIS A 182 -15.94 -16.04 13.78
CA HIS A 182 -15.62 -14.94 12.87
C HIS A 182 -14.63 -15.43 11.82
N LEU A 183 -15.08 -15.43 10.56
CA LEU A 183 -14.29 -15.81 9.40
C LEU A 183 -13.89 -14.56 8.62
N SER A 184 -12.60 -14.40 8.38
CA SER A 184 -12.05 -13.42 7.44
C SER A 184 -11.33 -14.18 6.33
N TYR A 185 -11.67 -13.93 5.07
CA TYR A 185 -11.08 -14.66 3.95
C TYR A 185 -10.88 -13.76 2.73
N ARG A 186 -9.96 -14.15 1.85
CA ARG A 186 -9.69 -13.49 0.58
C ARG A 186 -9.18 -14.50 -0.46
N ASN A 187 -9.64 -14.37 -1.70
CA ASN A 187 -9.24 -15.21 -2.84
C ASN A 187 -9.40 -16.73 -2.58
N LEU A 188 -10.54 -17.12 -1.99
CA LEU A 188 -10.90 -18.52 -1.73
C LEU A 188 -12.30 -18.81 -2.28
N ASP A 189 -12.44 -19.89 -3.02
CA ASP A 189 -13.73 -20.33 -3.59
C ASP A 189 -14.54 -21.17 -2.58
N SER A 190 -13.85 -21.86 -1.68
CA SER A 190 -14.47 -22.76 -0.70
C SER A 190 -13.61 -22.86 0.56
N VAL A 191 -14.28 -23.00 1.71
CA VAL A 191 -13.65 -23.23 3.02
C VAL A 191 -14.32 -24.44 3.64
N TYR A 192 -13.52 -25.42 4.03
CA TYR A 192 -13.99 -26.65 4.70
C TYR A 192 -13.68 -26.58 6.18
N LEU A 193 -14.61 -27.01 7.03
CA LEU A 193 -14.44 -26.98 8.48
C LEU A 193 -14.49 -28.39 9.04
N LYS A 194 -13.50 -28.73 9.87
CA LYS A 194 -13.42 -30.03 10.56
C LYS A 194 -13.21 -29.82 12.06
N ILE A 195 -14.09 -30.38 12.87
CA ILE A 195 -13.93 -30.45 14.33
C ILE A 195 -13.31 -31.79 14.68
N VAL A 196 -12.18 -31.75 15.37
CA VAL A 196 -11.45 -32.92 15.85
C VAL A 196 -11.47 -32.97 17.37
N ARG A 197 -11.60 -34.17 17.93
CA ARG A 197 -11.51 -34.37 19.38
C ARG A 197 -10.03 -34.36 19.78
N MET A 198 -9.65 -33.47 20.69
CA MET A 198 -8.32 -33.49 21.29
C MET A 198 -8.21 -34.65 22.30
N SER A 199 -7.06 -35.30 22.36
CA SER A 199 -6.72 -36.36 23.32
C SER A 199 -5.35 -36.05 23.95
N ASP A 200 -4.95 -36.78 24.99
CA ASP A 200 -3.64 -36.56 25.65
C ASP A 200 -2.44 -36.79 24.70
N LYS A 201 -2.66 -37.52 23.59
CA LYS A 201 -1.69 -37.67 22.49
C LYS A 201 -1.57 -36.42 21.60
N ILE A 202 -2.45 -35.43 21.78
CA ILE A 202 -2.57 -34.20 21.00
C ILE A 202 -2.34 -33.02 21.95
N ASN A 203 -1.07 -32.64 22.14
CA ASN A 203 -0.73 -31.46 22.92
C ASN A 203 -0.69 -30.23 22.00
N ARG A 204 -1.53 -29.22 22.29
CA ARG A 204 -1.64 -27.95 21.54
C ARG A 204 -0.31 -27.20 21.43
N ARG A 205 0.65 -27.47 22.31
CA ARG A 205 1.98 -26.84 22.31
C ARG A 205 3.01 -27.52 21.39
N THR A 206 2.71 -28.71 20.85
CA THR A 206 3.68 -29.55 20.12
C THR A 206 3.22 -29.94 18.72
N PHE A 207 1.96 -29.70 18.36
CA PHE A 207 1.43 -29.96 17.02
C PHE A 207 1.69 -28.75 16.11
N ASN A 208 2.83 -28.74 15.43
CA ASN A 208 3.18 -27.78 14.37
C ASN A 208 2.81 -28.28 12.96
N ASP A 209 2.01 -29.34 12.86
CA ASP A 209 1.74 -30.05 11.61
C ASP A 209 0.22 -30.18 11.39
N ASP A 210 -0.36 -29.12 10.83
CA ASP A 210 -1.79 -28.99 10.58
C ASP A 210 -2.32 -30.08 9.61
N GLU A 211 -1.47 -30.62 8.73
CA GLU A 211 -1.85 -31.71 7.82
C GLU A 211 -2.18 -32.99 8.57
N LYS A 212 -1.46 -33.29 9.66
CA LYS A 212 -1.77 -34.46 10.49
C LYS A 212 -3.13 -34.35 11.17
N LEU A 213 -3.62 -33.14 11.46
CA LEU A 213 -4.97 -32.93 12.02
C LEU A 213 -6.07 -33.42 11.06
N LEU A 214 -5.81 -33.46 9.75
CA LEU A 214 -6.74 -34.01 8.75
C LEU A 214 -6.94 -35.52 8.89
N GLN A 215 -6.00 -36.25 9.51
CA GLN A 215 -6.08 -37.71 9.66
C GLN A 215 -6.90 -38.16 10.88
N PHE A 216 -7.19 -37.25 11.82
CA PHE A 216 -7.90 -37.61 13.06
C PHE A 216 -9.40 -37.83 12.85
N SER A 217 -10.00 -38.58 13.77
CA SER A 217 -11.44 -38.83 13.79
C SER A 217 -12.23 -37.53 13.87
N THR A 218 -13.10 -37.33 12.89
CA THR A 218 -14.01 -36.19 12.78
C THR A 218 -15.13 -36.29 13.80
N VAL A 219 -15.31 -35.25 14.63
CA VAL A 219 -16.53 -35.07 15.43
C VAL A 219 -17.64 -34.54 14.53
N ARG A 220 -17.33 -33.53 13.72
CA ARG A 220 -18.23 -32.95 12.72
C ARG A 220 -17.43 -32.31 11.58
N LYS A 221 -17.97 -32.35 10.37
CA LYS A 221 -17.40 -31.71 9.18
C LYS A 221 -18.48 -31.01 8.36
N TRP A 222 -18.08 -29.94 7.68
CA TRP A 222 -18.87 -29.21 6.71
C TRP A 222 -18.00 -28.89 5.50
#